data_AF-A0A3L7S3C8-F1
#
_entry.id   AF-A0A3L7S3C8-F1
#
_cell.length_a   1.000
_cell.length_b   1.000
_cell.length_c   1.000
_cell.angle_alpha   90.00
_cell.angle_beta   90.00
_cell.angle_gamma   90.00
#
_symmetry.space_group_name_H-M   'P 1'
#
loop_
_entity.id
_entity.type
_entity.pdbx_description
1 polymer ?
#
loop_
_entity_poly.entity_id
_entity_poly.type
_entity_poly.pdbx_seq_one_letter_code
_entity_poly.pdbx_strand_id
1 'polypeptide(L)' 'MQCNIDNRGRVARIVSGILTAAVAAGLLAGWALQALPVWASWAALAALAGGAFMVFEGVKGWCVMRAMGFKTPI' A
#
# COMPACT_ATOMS: atom_id res chain seq x y z
N MET A 1 20.23 -2.51 7.76
CA MET A 1 18.92 -2.11 8.34
C MET A 1 18.48 -3.24 9.24
N GLN A 2 18.09 -2.96 10.49
CA GLN A 2 17.52 -4.00 11.35
C GLN A 2 16.15 -4.39 10.80
N CYS A 3 15.91 -5.69 10.64
CA CYS A 3 14.60 -6.21 10.28
C CYS A 3 13.65 -5.95 11.45
N ASN A 4 12.60 -5.15 11.22
CA ASN A 4 11.63 -4.75 12.25
C ASN A 4 10.27 -5.45 12.07
N ILE A 5 10.18 -6.36 11.11
CA ILE A 5 8.93 -7.05 10.76
C ILE A 5 9.12 -8.56 10.80
N ASP A 6 8.15 -9.28 11.33
CA ASP A 6 8.11 -10.73 11.27
C ASP A 6 7.85 -11.20 9.83
N ASN A 7 8.22 -12.43 9.48
CA ASN A 7 7.95 -12.98 8.15
C ASN A 7 6.45 -12.94 7.81
N ARG A 8 5.56 -13.15 8.78
CA ARG A 8 4.11 -13.05 8.57
C ARG A 8 3.67 -11.61 8.29
N GLY A 9 4.14 -10.67 9.11
CA GLY A 9 3.86 -9.24 8.92
C GLY A 9 4.40 -8.72 7.58
N ARG A 10 5.54 -9.24 7.13
CA ARG A 10 6.14 -8.95 5.83
C ARG A 10 5.22 -9.32 4.68
N VAL A 11 4.74 -10.57 4.68
CA VAL A 11 3.84 -11.07 3.64
C VAL A 11 2.53 -10.29 3.68
N ALA A 12 1.95 -10.08 4.86
CA ALA A 12 0.72 -9.31 5.00
C ALA A 12 0.84 -7.90 4.41
N ARG A 13 1.96 -7.20 4.63
CA ARG A 13 2.20 -5.86 4.10
C ARG A 13 2.38 -5.81 2.58
N ILE A 14 3.10 -6.78 2.03
CA ILE A 14 3.26 -6.89 0.57
C ILE A 14 1.90 -7.19 -0.07
N VAL A 15 1.14 -8.14 0.47
CA VAL A 15 -0.19 -8.51 -0.04
C VAL A 15 -1.14 -7.32 0.06
N SER A 16 -1.22 -6.64 1.20
CA SER A 16 -2.08 -5.46 1.35
C SER A 16 -1.68 -4.33 0.41
N GLY A 17 -0.38 -4.11 0.20
CA GLY A 17 0.12 -3.12 -0.75
C GLY A 17 -0.25 -3.45 -2.20
N ILE A 18 -0.11 -4.71 -2.60
CA ILE A 18 -0.50 -5.19 -3.94
C ILE A 18 -2.02 -5.05 -4.15
N LEU A 19 -2.83 -5.46 -3.17
CA LEU A 19 -4.29 -5.32 -3.24
C LEU A 19 -4.71 -3.85 -3.37
N THR A 20 -4.09 -2.97 -2.58
CA THR A 20 -4.34 -1.53 -2.64
C THR A 20 -3.96 -0.97 -4.01
N ALA A 21 -2.82 -1.37 -4.56
CA ALA A 21 -2.39 -0.97 -5.90
C ALA A 21 -3.33 -1.48 -7.01
N ALA A 22 -3.85 -2.71 -6.88
CA ALA A 22 -4.82 -3.27 -7.83
C ALA A 22 -6.14 -2.50 -7.82
N VAL A 23 -6.66 -2.15 -6.63
CA VAL A 23 -7.86 -1.30 -6.51
C VAL A 23 -7.62 0.09 -7.09
N ALA A 24 -6.44 0.67 -6.83
CA ALA A 24 -6.06 1.96 -7.36
C ALA A 24 -5.96 1.96 -8.90
N ALA A 25 -5.43 0.89 -9.50
CA ALA A 25 -5.42 0.71 -10.94
C ALA A 25 -6.84 0.62 -11.52
N GLY A 26 -7.76 -0.09 -10.84
CA GLY A 26 -9.18 -0.13 -11.21
C GLY A 26 -9.86 1.24 -11.17
N LEU A 27 -9.61 2.04 -10.13
CA LEU A 27 -10.11 3.41 -10.02
C LEU A 27 -9.57 4.31 -11.15
N LEU A 28 -8.27 4.19 -11.46
CA LEU A 28 -7.65 4.97 -12.52
C LEU A 28 -8.20 4.58 -13.90
N ALA A 29 -8.39 3.28 -14.14
CA ALA A 29 -9.00 2.77 -15.37
C ALA A 29 -10.45 3.24 -15.52
N GLY A 30 -11.23 3.19 -14.44
CA GLY A 30 -12.61 3.65 -14.45
C GLY A 30 -12.74 5.17 -14.67
N TRP A 31 -11.81 5.97 -14.16
CA TRP A 31 -11.73 7.39 -14.51
C TRP A 31 -11.33 7.60 -15.98
N ALA A 32 -10.35 6.85 -16.49
CA ALA A 32 -9.91 6.94 -17.89
C ALA A 32 -11.03 6.56 -18.88
N LEU A 33 -11.90 5.64 -18.50
CA LEU A 33 -13.10 5.25 -19.25
C LEU A 33 -14.29 6.21 -19.05
N GLN A 34 -14.09 7.36 -18.40
CA GLN A 34 -15.14 8.35 -18.09
C GLN A 34 -16.29 7.79 -17.21
N ALA A 35 -16.10 6.63 -16.59
CA ALA A 35 -17.08 6.00 -15.70
C ALA A 35 -17.01 6.55 -14.27
N LEU A 36 -15.91 7.21 -13.91
CA LEU A 36 -15.70 7.85 -12.61
C LEU A 36 -15.36 9.34 -12.73
N PRO A 37 -15.75 10.15 -11.72
CA PRO A 37 -15.46 11.58 -11.64
C PRO A 37 -13.96 11.87 -11.42
N VAL A 38 -13.55 13.12 -11.68
CA VAL A 38 -12.14 13.56 -11.58
C VAL A 38 -11.50 13.31 -10.21
N TRP A 39 -12.25 13.36 -9.11
CA TRP A 39 -11.68 13.10 -7.79
C TRP A 39 -11.18 11.65 -7.64
N ALA A 40 -11.71 10.71 -8.44
CA ALA A 40 -11.27 9.32 -8.41
C ALA A 40 -9.84 9.15 -8.94
N SER A 41 -9.37 10.01 -9.85
CA SER A 41 -7.98 9.94 -10.34
C SER A 41 -6.99 10.35 -9.26
N TRP A 42 -7.30 11.40 -8.49
CA TRP A 42 -6.49 11.81 -7.34
C TRP A 42 -6.46 10.75 -6.25
N ALA A 43 -7.61 10.13 -5.94
CA ALA A 43 -7.69 9.03 -4.99
C ALA A 43 -6.90 7.81 -5.48
N ALA A 44 -6.97 7.47 -6.78
CA ALA A 44 -6.20 6.39 -7.38
C ALA A 44 -4.69 6.66 -7.29
N LEU A 45 -4.23 7.88 -7.58
CA LEU A 45 -2.82 8.25 -7.46
C LEU A 45 -2.32 8.13 -6.02
N ALA A 46 -3.09 8.63 -5.05
CA ALA A 46 -2.75 8.51 -3.64
C ALA A 46 -2.70 7.05 -3.18
N ALA A 47 -3.66 6.22 -3.61
CA ALA A 47 -3.70 4.80 -3.29
C ALA A 47 -2.58 4.01 -3.97
N LEU A 48 -2.18 4.35 -5.20
CA LEU A 48 -1.00 3.77 -5.86
C LEU A 48 0.28 4.10 -5.09
N ALA A 49 0.48 5.36 -4.72
CA ALA A 49 1.65 5.78 -3.95
C ALA A 49 1.69 5.08 -2.57
N GLY A 50 0.56 5.03 -1.87
CA GLY A 50 0.44 4.33 -0.59
C GLY A 50 0.66 2.83 -0.71
N GLY A 51 0.07 2.17 -1.71
CA GLY A 51 0.23 0.74 -1.98
C GLY A 51 1.68 0.38 -2.32
N ALA A 52 2.33 1.18 -3.18
CA ALA A 52 3.75 1.01 -3.50
C ALA A 52 4.64 1.18 -2.26
N PHE A 53 4.33 2.14 -1.40
CA PHE A 53 5.04 2.34 -0.15
C PHE A 53 4.90 1.14 0.79
N MET A 54 3.69 0.57 0.93
CA MET A 54 3.47 -0.64 1.73
C MET A 54 4.28 -1.85 1.20
N VAL A 55 4.36 -2.01 -0.12
CA VAL A 55 5.18 -3.07 -0.73
C VAL A 55 6.67 -2.81 -0.44
N PHE A 56 7.14 -1.57 -0.58
CA PHE A 56 8.53 -1.20 -0.29
C PHE A 56 8.92 -1.51 1.16
N GLU A 57 8.08 -1.13 2.12
CA GLU A 57 8.26 -1.44 3.55
C GLU A 57 8.38 -2.96 3.78
N GLY A 58 7.47 -3.74 3.18
CA GLY A 58 7.49 -5.19 3.25
C GLY A 58 8.75 -5.80 2.60
N VAL A 59 9.17 -5.34 1.42
CA VAL A 59 10.36 -5.85 0.74
C VAL A 59 11.63 -5.58 1.55
N LYS A 60 11.75 -4.38 2.13
CA LYS A 60 12.89 -3.99 2.98
C LYS A 60 12.88 -4.66 4.36
N GLY A 61 11.81 -5.34 4.74
CA GLY A 61 11.67 -5.93 6.07
C GLY A 61 11.56 -4.87 7.17
N TRP A 62 11.03 -3.70 6.84
CA TRP A 62 11.01 -2.54 7.72
C TRP A 62 9.64 -1.85 7.65
N CYS A 63 8.98 -1.72 8.80
CA CYS A 63 7.70 -1.02 8.91
C CYS A 63 7.86 0.26 9.74
N VAL A 64 7.46 1.40 9.18
CA VAL A 64 7.54 2.72 9.80
C VAL A 64 6.68 2.80 11.05
N MET A 65 5.50 2.18 11.07
CA MET A 65 4.61 2.21 12.24
C MET A 65 5.27 1.59 13.48
N ARG A 66 5.90 0.43 13.32
CA ARG A 66 6.65 -0.20 14.41
C ARG A 66 7.88 0.62 14.80
N ALA A 67 8.54 1.28 13.84
CA ALA A 67 9.67 2.18 14.13
C ALA A 67 9.24 3.43 14.92
N MET A 68 8.01 3.91 14.71
CA MET A 68 7.39 4.98 15.50
C MET A 68 6.83 4.50 16.86
N GLY A 69 6.98 3.21 17.21
CA GLY A 69 6.55 2.65 18.49
C GLY A 69 5.11 2.15 18.53
N PHE A 70 4.40 2.11 17.39
CA PHE A 70 3.05 1.54 17.35
C PHE A 70 3.12 0.01 17.48
N LYS A 71 2.43 -0.54 18.48
CA LYS A 71 2.26 -1.99 18.66
C LYS A 71 1.23 -2.50 17.66
N THR A 72 1.72 -3.09 16.58
CA THR A 72 0.87 -3.87 15.66
C THR A 72 0.74 -5.30 16.19
N PRO A 73 -0.48 -5.87 16.24
CA PRO A 73 -0.68 -7.25 16.70
C PRO A 73 -0.15 -8.30 15.70
N ILE A 74 0.18 -7.86 14.50
CA ILE A 74 0.85 -8.60 13.42
C ILE A 74 2.35 -8.30 13.33
#